data_AF-A0A2U1QXP0-F1
#
_entry.id   AF-A0A2U1QXP0-F1
#
_cell.length_a   1.000
_cell.length_b   1.000
_cell.length_c   1.000
_cell.angle_alpha   90.00
_cell.angle_beta   90.00
_cell.angle_gamma   90.00
#
_symmetry.space_group_name_H-M   'P 1'
#
loop_
_entity.id
_entity.type
_entity.pdbx_description
1 polymer ?
#
loop_
_entity_poly.entity_id
_entity_poly.type
_entity_poly.pdbx_seq_one_letter_code
_entity_poly.pdbx_strand_id
1 'polypeptide(L)'
;MISHMDMGKRYFIGIISSIVLFIFINTFIRSRNEYKIKYDFVITKITITPTKTLEFYNNKEKVVLWNYIISENEGVEVGDLLYKKECSKYLYIFKKNQAGKYIEHLKVIPSGLFPFEWFWM
;
A
#
# COMPACT_ATOMS: atom_id res chain seq x y z
N MET A 1 -4.39 -50.71 5.95
CA MET A 1 -5.67 -49.97 5.86
C MET A 1 -5.40 -48.50 6.18
N ILE A 2 -4.86 -47.75 5.21
CA ILE A 2 -4.69 -46.29 5.32
C ILE A 2 -6.03 -45.71 4.91
N SER A 3 -6.90 -45.62 5.91
CA SER A 3 -8.32 -45.29 5.80
C SER A 3 -8.51 -43.85 5.32
N HIS A 4 -9.57 -43.64 4.52
CA HIS A 4 -10.06 -42.45 3.80
C HIS A 4 -9.93 -41.04 4.45
N MET A 5 -9.46 -40.93 5.69
CA MET A 5 -9.20 -39.68 6.40
C MET A 5 -8.00 -38.89 5.83
N ASP A 6 -7.22 -39.48 4.92
CA ASP A 6 -5.96 -38.93 4.40
C ASP A 6 -6.12 -38.16 3.06
N MET A 7 -6.94 -38.64 2.12
CA MET A 7 -7.07 -37.99 0.80
C MET A 7 -7.89 -36.70 0.81
N GLY A 8 -9.03 -36.67 1.53
CA GLY A 8 -9.87 -35.48 1.63
C GLY A 8 -9.17 -34.33 2.36
N LYS A 9 -8.39 -34.66 3.40
CA LYS A 9 -7.57 -33.69 4.14
C LYS A 9 -6.44 -33.13 3.27
N ARG A 10 -5.75 -33.97 2.50
CA ARG A 10 -4.71 -33.52 1.54
C ARG A 10 -5.28 -32.62 0.45
N TYR A 11 -6.45 -32.96 -0.10
CA TYR A 11 -7.13 -32.13 -1.10
C TYR A 11 -7.56 -30.77 -0.53
N PHE A 12 -8.13 -30.76 0.67
CA PHE A 12 -8.48 -29.52 1.38
C PHE A 12 -7.26 -28.65 1.68
N ILE A 13 -6.16 -29.24 2.14
CA ILE A 13 -4.87 -28.54 2.32
C ILE A 13 -4.37 -27.98 0.99
N GLY A 14 -4.48 -28.75 -0.10
CA GLY A 14 -4.12 -28.29 -1.45
C GLY A 14 -4.93 -27.07 -1.89
N ILE A 15 -6.23 -27.05 -1.64
CA ILE A 15 -7.10 -25.90 -1.94
C ILE A 15 -6.69 -24.68 -1.11
N ILE A 16 -6.53 -24.83 0.21
CA ILE A 16 -6.09 -23.72 1.07
C ILE A 16 -4.73 -23.19 0.62
N SER A 17 -3.78 -24.08 0.35
CA SER A 17 -2.45 -23.70 -0.13
C SER A 17 -2.52 -22.93 -1.44
N SER A 18 -3.41 -23.33 -2.36
CA SER A 18 -3.60 -22.65 -3.64
C SER A 18 -4.21 -21.26 -3.47
N ILE A 19 -5.19 -21.11 -2.57
CA ILE A 19 -5.80 -19.82 -2.23
C ILE A 19 -4.77 -18.88 -1.61
N VAL A 20 -4.00 -19.36 -0.63
CA VAL A 20 -2.95 -18.59 0.01
C VAL A 20 -1.92 -18.15 -1.03
N LEU A 21 -1.44 -19.07 -1.87
CA LEU A 21 -0.50 -18.75 -2.95
C LEU A 21 -1.05 -17.68 -3.89
N PHE A 22 -2.32 -17.79 -4.28
CA PHE A 22 -2.98 -16.81 -5.14
C PHE A 22 -3.03 -15.42 -4.49
N ILE A 23 -3.36 -15.33 -3.19
CA ILE A 23 -3.37 -14.06 -2.44
C ILE A 23 -1.96 -13.44 -2.43
N PHE A 24 -0.93 -14.25 -2.15
CA PHE A 24 0.47 -13.80 -2.18
C PHE A 24 0.87 -13.26 -3.56
N ILE A 25 0.57 -13.99 -4.64
CA ILE A 25 0.87 -13.57 -6.02
C ILE A 25 0.13 -12.27 -6.36
N ASN A 26 -1.16 -12.19 -6.09
CA ASN A 26 -1.95 -10.99 -6.38
C ASN A 26 -1.44 -9.77 -5.59
N THR A 27 -1.06 -9.96 -4.33
CA THR A 27 -0.48 -8.89 -3.50
C THR A 27 0.85 -8.44 -4.07
N PHE A 28 1.72 -9.38 -4.48
CA PHE A 28 3.00 -9.07 -5.12
C PHE A 28 2.82 -8.27 -6.41
N ILE A 29 1.89 -8.68 -7.27
CA ILE A 29 1.60 -7.96 -8.52
C ILE A 29 1.12 -6.54 -8.23
N ARG A 30 0.23 -6.34 -7.26
CA ARG A 30 -0.27 -5.00 -6.87
C ARG A 30 0.83 -4.12 -6.31
N SER A 31 1.64 -4.65 -5.39
CA SER A 31 2.83 -3.96 -4.86
C SER A 31 3.82 -3.57 -5.96
N ARG A 32 4.11 -4.48 -6.90
CA ARG A 32 5.01 -4.20 -8.04
C ARG A 32 4.43 -3.17 -9.01
N ASN A 33 3.11 -3.18 -9.21
CA ASN A 33 2.44 -2.17 -10.05
C ASN A 33 2.48 -0.79 -9.38
N GLU A 34 2.18 -0.70 -8.08
CA GLU A 34 2.31 0.55 -7.33
C GLU A 34 3.75 1.10 -7.37
N TYR A 35 4.76 0.22 -7.28
CA TYR A 35 6.16 0.64 -7.41
C TYR A 35 6.42 1.42 -8.71
N LYS A 36 5.83 0.97 -9.83
CA LYS A 36 5.97 1.62 -11.15
C LYS A 36 5.10 2.88 -11.30
N ILE A 37 4.08 3.07 -10.48
CA ILE A 37 3.17 4.20 -10.57
C ILE A 37 3.79 5.49 -9.99
N LYS A 38 3.52 6.62 -10.64
CA LYS A 38 3.73 7.96 -10.10
C LYS A 38 2.54 8.38 -9.27
N TYR A 39 2.78 8.96 -8.10
CA TYR A 39 1.78 9.73 -7.37
C TYR A 39 2.16 11.21 -7.39
N ASP A 40 1.20 12.06 -7.71
CA ASP A 40 1.37 13.51 -7.77
C ASP A 40 -0.01 14.16 -7.66
N PHE A 41 -0.56 14.20 -6.45
CA PHE A 41 -1.91 14.73 -6.23
C PHE A 41 -2.08 15.36 -4.86
N VAL A 42 -2.95 16.36 -4.78
CA VAL A 42 -3.37 16.98 -3.52
C VAL A 42 -4.44 16.11 -2.87
N ILE A 43 -4.24 15.78 -1.60
CA ILE A 43 -5.17 14.97 -0.82
C ILE A 43 -6.45 15.78 -0.61
N THR A 44 -7.57 15.31 -1.18
CA THR A 44 -8.87 16.01 -1.07
C THR A 44 -9.70 15.51 0.09
N LYS A 45 -9.44 14.27 0.54
CA LYS A 45 -10.09 13.66 1.69
C LYS A 45 -9.17 12.61 2.32
N ILE A 46 -9.25 12.51 3.63
CA ILE A 46 -8.60 11.48 4.44
C ILE A 46 -9.70 10.70 5.16
N THR A 47 -9.59 9.38 5.20
CA THR A 47 -10.41 8.52 6.07
C THR A 47 -9.49 7.71 6.96
N ILE A 48 -9.87 7.55 8.23
CA ILE A 48 -9.07 6.83 9.22
C ILE A 48 -9.69 5.44 9.37
N THR A 49 -8.87 4.41 9.20
CA THR A 49 -9.28 3.01 9.41
C THR A 49 -9.36 2.68 10.91
N PRO A 50 -10.02 1.58 11.31
CA PRO A 50 -9.99 1.11 12.70
C PRO A 50 -8.58 0.86 13.25
N THR A 51 -7.62 0.54 12.39
CA THR A 51 -6.20 0.34 12.74
C THR A 51 -5.40 1.65 12.79
N LYS A 52 -6.07 2.82 12.78
CA LYS A 52 -5.46 4.15 12.81
C LYS A 52 -4.55 4.47 11.62
N THR A 53 -4.79 3.80 10.48
CA THR A 53 -4.09 4.09 9.23
C THR A 53 -4.91 5.07 8.38
N LEU A 54 -4.23 5.90 7.61
CA LEU A 54 -4.84 6.87 6.71
C LEU A 54 -5.13 6.25 5.34
N GLU A 55 -6.35 6.48 4.85
CA GLU A 55 -6.75 6.24 3.47
C GLU A 55 -6.91 7.57 2.75
N PHE A 56 -6.23 7.72 1.62
CA PHE A 56 -6.19 8.96 0.86
C PHE A 56 -7.15 8.92 -0.31
N TYR A 57 -7.66 10.09 -0.66
CA TYR A 57 -8.52 10.27 -1.81
C TYR A 57 -7.97 11.40 -2.70
N ASN A 58 -8.03 11.16 -4.00
CA ASN A 58 -7.88 12.18 -5.03
C ASN A 58 -9.27 12.45 -5.62
N ASN A 59 -9.87 13.58 -5.28
CA ASN A 59 -11.27 13.89 -5.51
C ASN A 59 -12.21 12.84 -4.87
N LYS A 60 -12.90 12.03 -5.69
CA LYS A 60 -13.83 10.97 -5.24
C LYS A 60 -13.19 9.58 -5.28
N GLU A 61 -11.98 9.46 -5.80
CA GLU A 61 -11.32 8.17 -6.00
C GLU A 61 -10.39 7.85 -4.82
N LYS A 62 -10.58 6.68 -4.23
CA LYS A 62 -9.70 6.16 -3.18
C LYS A 62 -8.38 5.72 -3.79
N VAL A 63 -7.28 6.22 -3.27
CA VAL A 63 -5.93 5.81 -3.64
C VAL A 63 -5.47 4.73 -2.66
N VAL A 64 -5.37 3.49 -3.16
CA VAL A 64 -4.93 2.35 -2.35
C VAL A 64 -3.41 2.23 -2.43
N LEU A 65 -2.75 2.38 -1.28
CA LEU A 65 -1.31 2.17 -1.13
C LEU A 65 -1.07 0.74 -0.63
N TRP A 66 -0.32 -0.07 -1.38
CA TRP A 66 0.02 -1.46 -1.06
C TRP A 66 1.39 -1.58 -0.37
N ASN A 67 2.28 -0.61 -0.64
CA ASN A 67 3.65 -0.57 -0.17
C ASN A 67 3.85 0.39 1.00
N TYR A 68 2.88 1.25 1.32
CA TYR A 68 3.03 2.32 2.30
C TYR A 68 1.88 2.31 3.30
N ILE A 69 2.20 2.42 4.58
CA ILE A 69 1.24 2.63 5.66
C ILE A 69 1.58 3.97 6.33
N ILE A 70 0.58 4.81 6.51
CA ILE A 70 0.71 6.12 7.15
C ILE A 70 -0.30 6.17 8.30
N SER A 71 0.17 6.50 9.50
CA SER A 71 -0.67 6.58 10.70
C SER A 71 -1.35 7.94 10.83
N GLU A 72 -2.48 8.01 11.51
CA GLU A 72 -3.16 9.28 11.83
C GLU A 72 -2.28 10.27 12.60
N ASN A 73 -1.28 9.76 13.33
CA ASN A 73 -0.39 10.57 14.16
C ASN A 73 0.76 11.23 13.38
N GLU A 74 0.88 10.97 12.07
CA GLU A 74 1.93 11.54 11.21
C GLU A 74 1.64 12.99 10.77
N GLY A 75 0.55 13.59 11.24
CA GLY A 75 0.20 14.99 11.00
C GLY A 75 -0.16 15.31 9.55
N VAL A 76 -0.63 14.33 8.78
CA VAL A 76 -1.05 14.51 7.39
C VAL A 76 -2.47 15.06 7.33
N GLU A 77 -2.68 16.10 6.53
CA GLU A 77 -3.95 16.83 6.47
C GLU A 77 -4.49 16.93 5.04
N VAL A 78 -5.79 17.23 4.93
CA VAL A 78 -6.41 17.54 3.64
C VAL A 78 -5.79 18.83 3.09
N GLY A 79 -5.42 18.82 1.81
CA GLY A 79 -4.67 19.90 1.16
C GLY A 79 -3.16 19.64 1.06
N ASP A 80 -2.64 18.60 1.73
CA ASP A 80 -1.25 18.18 1.56
C ASP A 80 -1.04 17.49 0.21
N LEU A 81 0.14 17.64 -0.37
CA LEU A 81 0.53 17.01 -1.63
C LEU A 81 1.18 15.65 -1.36
N LEU A 82 0.58 14.58 -1.88
CA LEU A 82 1.18 13.25 -1.88
C LEU A 82 1.96 13.05 -3.18
N TYR A 83 3.24 12.75 -3.05
CA TYR A 83 4.16 12.62 -4.15
C TYR A 83 5.00 11.35 -4.07
N LYS A 84 5.10 10.64 -5.18
CA LYS A 84 6.01 9.52 -5.39
C LYS A 84 6.42 9.52 -6.85
N LYS A 85 7.72 9.48 -7.11
CA LYS A 85 8.22 9.30 -8.48
C LYS A 85 8.05 7.83 -8.91
N GLU A 86 7.86 7.59 -10.20
CA GLU A 86 7.90 6.24 -10.76
C GLU A 86 9.18 5.52 -10.35
N CYS A 87 9.05 4.23 -10.03
CA CYS A 87 10.17 3.38 -9.62
C CYS A 87 10.99 3.93 -8.44
N SER A 88 10.40 4.79 -7.60
CA SER A 88 11.07 5.31 -6.41
C SER A 88 10.69 4.55 -5.14
N LYS A 89 11.64 4.47 -4.20
CA LYS A 89 11.45 3.80 -2.91
C LYS A 89 10.50 4.55 -2.01
N TYR A 90 10.64 5.86 -1.97
CA TYR A 90 10.00 6.69 -0.97
C TYR A 90 8.75 7.36 -1.52
N LEU A 91 7.74 7.42 -0.66
CA LEU A 91 6.59 8.29 -0.83
C LEU A 91 6.79 9.51 0.07
N TYR A 92 6.46 10.68 -0.44
CA TYR A 92 6.63 11.95 0.23
C TYR A 92 5.29 12.62 0.42
N ILE A 93 5.13 13.31 1.54
CA ILE A 93 4.00 14.21 1.77
C ILE A 93 4.57 15.60 2.01
N PHE A 94 4.01 16.57 1.29
CA PHE A 94 4.39 17.97 1.39
C PHE A 94 3.23 18.81 1.93
N LYS A 95 3.53 19.67 2.89
CA LYS A 95 2.57 20.64 3.46
C LYS A 95 2.63 21.96 2.72
N LYS A 96 1.48 22.60 2.52
CA LYS A 96 1.40 23.94 1.95
C LYS A 96 1.67 24.98 3.03
N ASN A 97 2.72 25.78 2.87
CA ASN A 97 3.04 26.87 3.79
C ASN A 97 2.18 28.12 3.55
N GLN A 98 2.32 29.13 4.41
CA GLN A 98 1.58 30.40 4.31
C GLN A 98 1.85 31.17 3.00
N ALA A 99 3.02 30.97 2.38
CA ALA A 99 3.37 31.55 1.07
C ALA A 99 2.82 30.72 -0.12
N GLY A 100 2.04 29.68 0.15
CA GLY A 100 1.44 28.80 -0.86
C GLY A 100 2.39 27.77 -1.48
N LYS A 101 3.64 27.65 -0.98
CA LYS A 101 4.62 26.67 -1.46
C LYS A 101 4.52 25.36 -0.68
N TYR A 102 4.67 24.25 -1.38
CA TYR A 102 4.75 22.92 -0.78
C TYR A 102 6.17 22.67 -0.24
N ILE A 103 6.27 22.30 1.03
CA ILE A 103 7.51 21.93 1.71
C ILE A 103 7.41 20.50 2.22
N GLU A 104 8.52 19.74 2.17
CA GLU A 104 8.54 18.35 2.61
C GLU A 104 8.15 18.28 4.09
N HIS A 105 7.14 17.48 4.40
CA HIS A 105 6.64 17.25 5.76
C HIS A 105 7.00 15.84 6.23
N LEU A 106 6.79 14.84 5.37
CA LEU A 106 7.00 13.44 5.71
C LEU A 106 7.63 12.67 4.55
N LYS A 107 8.59 11.80 4.89
CA LYS A 107 9.18 10.81 4.00
C LYS A 107 8.86 9.41 4.49
N VAL A 108 8.04 8.69 3.74
CA VAL A 108 7.52 7.37 4.08
C VAL A 108 8.35 6.27 3.41
N ILE A 109 8.83 5.35 4.24
CA ILE A 109 9.58 4.15 3.82
C ILE A 109 8.55 3.05 3.50
N PRO A 110 8.78 2.19 2.49
CA PRO A 110 7.87 1.10 2.20
C PRO A 110 7.78 0.13 3.37
N SER A 111 6.54 -0.21 3.75
CA SER A 111 6.17 -1.13 4.83
C SER A 111 5.28 -2.27 4.34
N GLY A 112 5.24 -2.49 3.02
CA GLY A 112 4.50 -3.58 2.39
C GLY A 112 5.11 -4.96 2.68
N LEU A 113 4.37 -6.01 2.32
CA LEU A 113 4.75 -7.41 2.62
C LEU A 113 6.06 -7.85 1.93
N PHE A 114 6.41 -7.25 0.80
CA PHE A 114 7.54 -7.66 -0.01
C PHE A 114 8.69 -6.65 0.10
N PRO A 115 9.95 -7.12 0.19
CA PRO A 115 11.12 -6.26 0.15
C PRO A 115 11.13 -5.41 -1.13
N PHE A 116 11.47 -4.14 -0.97
CA PHE A 116 11.49 -3.19 -2.08
C PHE A 116 12.46 -3.62 -3.19
N GLU A 117 13.58 -4.24 -2.81
CA GLU A 117 14.63 -4.73 -3.68
C GLU A 117 14.10 -5.76 -4.70
N TRP A 118 12.97 -6.41 -4.41
CA TRP A 118 12.36 -7.39 -5.30
C TRP A 118 11.63 -6.78 -6.50
N PHE A 119 11.36 -5.47 -6.49
CA PHE A 119 10.64 -4.82 -7.59
C PHE A 119 11.55 -4.31 -8.71
N TRP A 120 12.86 -4.28 -8.45
CA TRP A 120 13.91 -3.85 -9.40
C TRP A 120 14.41 -4.99 -10.29
N MET A 121 14.14 -6.24 -9.89
CA MET A 121 14.28 -7.43 -10.73
C MET A 121 13.13 -7.50 -11.73
#